data_AF-A0A2T4VCE5-F1
#
_entry.id   AF-A0A2T4VCE5-F1
#
_cell.length_a   1.000
_cell.length_b   1.000
_cell.length_c   1.000
_cell.angle_alpha   90.00
_cell.angle_beta   90.00
_cell.angle_gamma   90.00
#
_symmetry.space_group_name_H-M   'P 1'
#
loop_
_entity.id
_entity.type
_entity.pdbx_description
1 polymer ?
#
loop_
_entity_poly.entity_id
_entity_poly.type
_entity_poly.pdbx_seq_one_letter_code
_entity_poly.pdbx_strand_id
1 'polypeptide(L)'
;MSGRAFGSIMGEFFDQAKRLIRAELTLAKTELRQELTKFKAGGVMLGLGGALLFIGGIAFMLFACYVLALVMPFWLAAFIVAVGFLGIGAGIAYLGVRRMKELHAPNKTIQTLKEDGQWATRTFQSMKSQMQGHA
;
A
#
# COMPACT_ATOMS: atom_id res chain seq x y z
N MET A 1 56.40 -9.49 -5.65
CA MET A 1 55.60 -8.89 -4.55
C MET A 1 54.29 -8.23 -5.01
N SER A 2 54.01 -8.13 -6.31
CA SER A 2 52.88 -7.39 -6.91
C SER A 2 51.50 -8.07 -6.80
N GLY A 3 51.43 -9.40 -6.73
CA GLY A 3 50.15 -10.14 -6.68
C GLY A 3 49.32 -9.92 -5.40
N ARG A 4 49.95 -9.56 -4.27
CA ARG A 4 49.26 -9.24 -3.01
C ARG A 4 48.73 -7.81 -2.95
N ALA A 5 49.41 -6.86 -3.57
CA ALA A 5 49.04 -5.44 -3.56
C ALA A 5 47.82 -5.13 -4.45
N PHE A 6 47.68 -5.84 -5.58
CA PHE A 6 46.48 -5.71 -6.43
C PHE A 6 45.24 -6.32 -5.76
N GLY A 7 45.41 -7.44 -5.06
CA GLY A 7 44.34 -8.09 -4.29
C GLY A 7 43.85 -7.25 -3.11
N SER A 8 44.73 -6.49 -2.45
CA SER A 8 44.35 -5.63 -1.32
C SER A 8 43.57 -4.39 -1.77
N ILE A 9 43.94 -3.74 -2.87
CA ILE A 9 43.22 -2.57 -3.40
C ILE A 9 41.82 -2.96 -3.89
N MET A 10 41.71 -4.11 -4.56
CA MET A 10 40.40 -4.59 -5.01
C MET A 10 39.51 -5.00 -3.83
N GLY A 11 40.09 -5.62 -2.80
CA GLY A 11 39.42 -5.90 -1.53
C GLY A 11 38.89 -4.63 -0.86
N GLU A 12 39.68 -3.55 -0.81
CA GLU A 12 39.27 -2.26 -0.24
C GLU A 12 38.12 -1.60 -1.01
N PHE A 13 38.12 -1.65 -2.34
CA PHE A 13 37.03 -1.09 -3.16
C PHE A 13 35.70 -1.85 -2.95
N PHE A 14 35.76 -3.19 -2.90
CA PHE A 14 34.58 -4.00 -2.58
C PHE A 14 34.06 -3.74 -1.16
N ASP A 15 34.96 -3.49 -0.21
CA ASP A 15 34.58 -3.17 1.16
C ASP A 15 33.93 -1.78 1.28
N GLN A 16 34.43 -0.80 0.51
CA GLN A 16 33.82 0.53 0.39
C GLN A 16 32.43 0.47 -0.29
N ALA A 17 32.29 -0.30 -1.37
CA ALA A 17 31.00 -0.50 -2.03
C ALA A 17 29.97 -1.15 -1.09
N LYS A 18 30.38 -2.18 -0.32
CA LYS A 18 29.52 -2.79 0.71
C LYS A 18 29.12 -1.80 1.80
N ARG A 19 30.03 -0.92 2.22
CA ARG A 19 29.76 0.13 3.22
C ARG A 19 28.75 1.15 2.69
N LEU A 20 28.88 1.59 1.44
CA LEU A 20 27.95 2.51 0.80
C LEU A 20 26.54 1.89 0.67
N ILE A 21 26.44 0.68 0.14
CA ILE A 21 25.14 -0.03 0.01
C ILE A 21 24.48 -0.22 1.38
N ARG A 22 25.24 -0.59 2.42
CA ARG A 22 24.70 -0.70 3.79
C ARG A 22 24.25 0.66 4.33
N ALA A 23 24.96 1.73 4.03
CA ALA A 23 24.57 3.08 4.44
C ALA A 23 23.25 3.50 3.77
N GLU A 24 23.13 3.31 2.45
CA GLU A 24 21.90 3.59 1.68
C GLU A 24 20.71 2.79 2.23
N LEU A 25 20.90 1.49 2.47
CA LEU A 25 19.87 0.63 3.05
C LEU A 25 19.49 1.04 4.47
N THR A 26 20.45 1.48 5.27
CA THR A 26 20.19 1.95 6.64
C THR A 26 19.41 3.26 6.61
N LEU A 27 19.76 4.16 5.69
CA LEU A 27 19.07 5.43 5.50
C LEU A 27 17.64 5.22 5.00
N ALA A 28 17.46 4.42 3.95
CA ALA A 28 16.14 4.06 3.41
C ALA A 28 15.26 3.37 4.46
N LYS A 29 15.82 2.45 5.28
CA LYS A 29 15.09 1.87 6.42
C LYS A 29 14.69 2.90 7.46
N THR A 30 15.51 3.92 7.68
CA THR A 30 15.24 4.98 8.65
C THR A 30 14.12 5.90 8.14
N GLU A 31 14.18 6.33 6.89
CA GLU A 31 13.11 7.12 6.27
C GLU A 31 11.79 6.35 6.24
N LEU A 32 11.81 5.08 5.81
CA LEU A 32 10.62 4.22 5.84
C LEU A 32 10.07 4.09 7.26
N ARG A 33 10.90 3.91 8.29
CA ARG A 33 10.44 3.85 9.67
C ARG A 33 9.82 5.17 10.14
N GLN A 34 10.41 6.31 9.78
CA GLN A 34 9.88 7.63 10.13
C GLN A 34 8.55 7.90 9.43
N GLU A 35 8.41 7.44 8.19
CA GLU A 35 7.16 7.54 7.45
C GLU A 35 6.09 6.61 8.06
N LEU A 36 6.43 5.36 8.32
CA LEU A 36 5.55 4.39 8.98
C LEU A 36 5.11 4.86 10.37
N THR A 37 5.97 5.49 11.17
CA THR A 37 5.56 5.99 12.50
C THR A 37 4.58 7.15 12.41
N LYS A 38 4.76 8.05 11.43
CA LYS A 38 3.78 9.13 11.16
C LYS A 38 2.41 8.54 10.77
N PHE A 39 2.40 7.52 9.91
CA PHE A 39 1.17 6.82 9.53
C PHE A 39 0.58 5.96 10.66
N LYS A 40 1.42 5.39 11.54
CA LYS A 40 0.99 4.54 12.66
C LYS A 40 0.12 5.30 13.65
N ALA A 41 0.51 6.51 14.04
CA ALA A 41 -0.28 7.31 14.97
C ALA A 41 -1.66 7.65 14.38
N GLY A 42 -1.70 8.07 13.11
CA GLY A 42 -2.94 8.31 12.39
C GLY A 42 -3.81 7.06 12.25
N GLY A 43 -3.20 5.91 11.92
CA GLY A 43 -3.90 4.63 11.79
C GLY A 43 -4.50 4.14 13.10
N VAL A 44 -3.82 4.31 14.24
CA VAL A 44 -4.36 3.98 15.56
C VAL A 44 -5.53 4.89 15.92
N MET A 45 -5.41 6.20 15.71
CA MET A 45 -6.51 7.14 15.98
C MET A 45 -7.73 6.87 15.08
N LEU A 46 -7.52 6.60 13.79
CA LEU A 46 -8.59 6.21 12.87
C LEU A 46 -9.22 4.87 13.25
N GLY A 47 -8.42 3.89 13.69
CA GLY A 47 -8.91 2.61 14.17
C GLY A 47 -9.81 2.75 15.40
N LEU A 48 -9.36 3.51 16.41
CA LEU A 48 -10.14 3.77 17.62
C LEU A 48 -11.39 4.60 17.34
N GLY A 49 -11.26 5.67 16.57
CA GLY A 49 -12.39 6.50 16.16
C GLY A 49 -13.41 5.72 15.34
N GLY A 50 -12.95 4.90 14.41
CA GLY A 50 -13.80 4.00 13.61
C GLY A 50 -14.53 2.96 14.48
N ALA A 51 -13.84 2.35 15.44
CA ALA A 51 -14.46 1.43 16.39
C ALA A 51 -15.55 2.11 17.24
N LEU A 52 -15.27 3.33 17.74
CA LEU A 52 -16.24 4.09 18.52
C LEU A 52 -17.46 4.50 17.68
N LEU A 53 -17.24 4.97 16.44
CA LEU A 53 -18.32 5.29 15.51
C LEU A 53 -19.14 4.04 15.14
N PHE A 54 -18.52 2.88 15.01
CA PHE A 54 -19.21 1.63 14.74
C PHE A 54 -20.13 1.23 15.89
N ILE A 55 -19.61 1.24 17.13
CA ILE A 55 -20.41 0.96 18.33
C ILE A 55 -21.52 2.00 18.51
N GLY A 56 -21.20 3.28 18.33
CA GLY A 56 -22.17 4.37 18.38
C GLY A 56 -23.25 4.25 17.30
N GLY A 57 -22.88 3.78 16.11
CA GLY A 57 -23.82 3.51 15.01
C GLY A 57 -24.81 2.41 15.34
N ILE A 58 -24.36 1.31 15.97
CA ILE A 58 -25.26 0.25 16.46
C ILE A 58 -26.21 0.80 17.52
N ALA A 59 -25.69 1.55 18.50
CA ALA A 59 -26.51 2.14 19.56
C ALA A 59 -27.55 3.12 18.98
N PHE A 60 -27.14 3.93 17.99
CA PHE A 60 -28.02 4.84 17.28
C PHE A 60 -29.09 4.11 16.46
N MET A 61 -28.76 2.97 15.85
CA MET A 61 -29.73 2.16 15.10
C MET A 61 -30.82 1.61 16.03
N LEU A 62 -30.44 1.12 17.22
CA LEU A 62 -31.38 0.69 18.25
C LEU A 62 -32.23 1.85 18.76
N PHE A 63 -31.62 3.01 19.01
CA PHE A 63 -32.33 4.23 19.41
C PHE A 63 -33.35 4.67 18.34
N ALA A 64 -32.97 4.66 17.06
CA ALA A 64 -33.85 5.00 15.95
C ALA A 64 -35.04 4.04 15.86
N CYS A 65 -34.81 2.73 16.00
CA CYS A 65 -35.87 1.73 16.07
C CYS A 65 -36.81 1.99 17.25
N TYR A 66 -36.27 2.31 18.43
CA TYR A 66 -37.06 2.61 19.63
C TYR A 66 -37.95 3.85 19.42
N VAL A 67 -37.39 4.94 18.90
CA VAL A 67 -38.14 6.17 18.63
C VAL A 67 -39.25 5.95 17.60
N LEU A 68 -38.97 5.23 16.51
CA LEU A 68 -40.01 4.90 15.52
C LEU A 68 -41.08 3.97 16.09
N ALA A 69 -40.70 3.05 16.98
CA ALA A 69 -41.66 2.15 17.63
C ALA A 69 -42.70 2.87 18.51
N LEU A 70 -42.48 4.15 18.86
CA LEU A 70 -43.48 4.97 19.56
C LEU A 70 -44.70 5.31 18.69
N VAL A 71 -44.54 5.28 17.36
CA VAL A 71 -45.59 5.68 16.40
C VAL A 71 -46.02 4.57 15.45
N MET A 72 -45.32 3.42 15.43
CA MET A 72 -45.63 2.27 14.59
C MET A 72 -45.19 0.94 15.22
N PRO A 73 -45.65 -0.22 14.73
CA PRO A 73 -45.17 -1.51 15.21
C PRO A 73 -43.66 -1.69 15.06
N PHE A 74 -43.02 -2.32 16.05
CA PHE A 74 -41.57 -2.50 16.10
C PHE A 74 -40.98 -3.17 14.85
N TRP A 75 -41.69 -4.14 14.25
CA TRP A 75 -41.23 -4.82 13.04
C TRP A 75 -41.09 -3.87 11.84
N LEU A 76 -42.01 -2.91 11.71
CA LEU A 76 -41.99 -1.92 10.63
C LEU A 76 -40.92 -0.85 10.90
N ALA A 77 -40.78 -0.42 12.15
CA ALA A 77 -39.71 0.49 12.58
C ALA A 77 -38.32 -0.09 12.26
N ALA A 78 -38.07 -1.34 12.66
CA ALA A 78 -36.82 -2.03 12.40
C ALA A 78 -36.55 -2.18 10.89
N PHE A 79 -37.58 -2.48 10.10
CA PHE A 79 -37.45 -2.59 8.64
C PHE A 79 -37.04 -1.25 7.99
N ILE A 80 -37.70 -0.15 8.36
CA ILE A 80 -37.39 1.19 7.83
C ILE A 80 -35.96 1.60 8.15
N VAL A 81 -35.55 1.44 9.42
CA VAL A 81 -34.18 1.77 9.85
C VAL A 81 -33.15 0.89 9.11
N ALA A 82 -33.41 -0.41 8.98
CA ALA A 82 -32.53 -1.33 8.27
C ALA A 82 -32.35 -0.94 6.79
N VAL A 83 -33.44 -0.67 6.07
CA VAL A 83 -33.39 -0.26 4.67
C VAL A 83 -32.68 1.10 4.51
N GLY A 84 -32.93 2.05 5.41
CA GLY A 84 -32.27 3.35 5.40
C GLY A 84 -30.75 3.22 5.53
N PHE A 85 -30.27 2.45 6.50
CA PHE A 85 -28.83 2.21 6.70
C PHE A 85 -28.20 1.42 5.54
N LEU A 86 -28.89 0.39 5.04
CA LEU A 86 -28.42 -0.36 3.86
C LEU A 86 -28.31 0.53 2.63
N GLY A 87 -29.27 1.43 2.41
CA GLY A 87 -29.25 2.39 1.32
C GLY A 87 -28.08 3.36 1.40
N ILE A 88 -27.85 3.96 2.58
CA ILE A 88 -26.71 4.83 2.82
C ILE A 88 -25.39 4.07 2.62
N GLY A 89 -25.28 2.86 3.20
CA GLY A 89 -24.11 2.01 3.08
C GLY A 89 -23.82 1.61 1.64
N ALA A 90 -24.84 1.22 0.88
CA ALA A 90 -24.72 0.91 -0.54
C ALA A 90 -24.26 2.14 -1.36
N GLY A 91 -24.78 3.33 -1.05
CA GLY A 91 -24.37 4.58 -1.67
C GLY A 91 -22.89 4.91 -1.43
N ILE A 92 -22.44 4.82 -0.17
CA ILE A 92 -21.03 5.04 0.19
C ILE A 92 -20.14 4.00 -0.49
N ALA A 93 -20.51 2.72 -0.45
CA ALA A 93 -19.76 1.64 -1.09
C ALA A 93 -19.66 1.85 -2.61
N TYR A 94 -20.77 2.24 -3.25
CA TYR A 94 -20.79 2.55 -4.68
C TYR A 94 -19.86 3.72 -5.03
N LEU A 95 -19.92 4.81 -4.27
CA LEU A 95 -19.03 5.96 -4.46
C LEU A 95 -17.56 5.57 -4.24
N GLY A 96 -17.27 4.75 -3.22
CA GLY A 96 -15.93 4.22 -2.96
C GLY A 96 -15.40 3.40 -4.13
N VAL A 97 -16.19 2.45 -4.63
CA VAL A 97 -15.83 1.64 -5.81
C VAL A 97 -15.62 2.52 -7.04
N ARG A 98 -16.49 3.51 -7.27
CA ARG A 98 -16.34 4.45 -8.38
C ARG A 98 -15.05 5.26 -8.26
N ARG A 99 -14.73 5.75 -7.06
CA ARG A 99 -13.50 6.52 -6.82
C ARG A 99 -12.25 5.67 -7.05
N MET A 100 -12.27 4.41 -6.61
CA MET A 100 -11.17 3.47 -6.89
C MET A 100 -11.00 3.17 -8.38
N LYS A 101 -12.09 3.16 -9.15
CA LYS A 101 -12.04 3.02 -10.61
C LYS A 101 -11.57 4.29 -11.32
N GLU A 102 -11.83 5.46 -10.76
CA GLU A 102 -11.36 6.77 -11.26
C GLU A 102 -9.88 7.05 -10.92
N LEU A 103 -9.30 6.34 -9.93
CA LEU A 103 -7.86 6.34 -9.70
C LEU A 103 -7.17 5.60 -10.85
N HIS A 104 -6.84 6.34 -11.91
CA HIS A 104 -5.95 5.84 -12.95
C HIS A 104 -4.64 5.40 -12.29
N ALA A 105 -4.30 4.12 -12.42
CA ALA A 105 -2.97 3.66 -12.09
C ALA A 105 -1.95 4.56 -12.82
N PRO A 106 -0.84 4.98 -12.19
CA PRO A 106 0.08 5.93 -12.80
C PRO A 106 0.68 5.34 -14.08
N ASN A 107 0.05 5.67 -15.23
CA ASN A 107 0.37 5.08 -16.53
C ASN A 107 1.83 5.29 -16.90
N LYS A 108 2.42 6.42 -16.50
CA LYS A 108 3.84 6.71 -16.69
C LYS A 108 4.73 5.74 -15.93
N THR A 109 4.48 5.52 -14.64
CA THR A 109 5.27 4.59 -13.81
C THR A 109 5.15 3.16 -14.34
N ILE A 110 3.94 2.75 -14.76
CA ILE A 110 3.72 1.42 -15.33
C ILE A 110 4.41 1.27 -16.70
N GLN A 111 4.40 2.31 -17.54
CA GLN A 111 5.14 2.29 -18.81
C GLN A 111 6.64 2.20 -18.59
N THR A 112 7.21 3.04 -17.71
CA THR A 112 8.65 3.02 -17.42
C THR A 112 9.09 1.66 -16.87
N LEU A 113 8.35 1.06 -15.93
CA LEU A 113 8.67 -0.29 -15.42
C LEU A 113 8.57 -1.38 -16.50
N LYS A 114 7.67 -1.23 -17.47
CA LYS A 114 7.52 -2.17 -18.59
C LYS A 114 8.67 -2.03 -19.59
N GLU A 115 9.09 -0.80 -19.86
CA GLU A 115 10.25 -0.49 -20.69
C GLU A 115 11.55 -1.00 -20.05
N ASP A 116 11.74 -0.78 -18.75
CA ASP A 116 12.91 -1.24 -18.00
C ASP A 116 13.01 -2.77 -17.98
N GLY A 117 11.88 -3.46 -17.77
CA GLY A 117 11.84 -4.93 -17.82
C GLY A 117 12.14 -5.48 -19.22
N GLN A 118 11.65 -4.82 -20.26
CA GLN A 118 11.95 -5.18 -21.65
C GLN A 118 13.42 -4.94 -21.99
N TRP A 119 14.01 -3.83 -21.54
CA TRP A 119 15.43 -3.54 -21.70
C TRP A 119 16.30 -4.59 -21.01
N ALA A 120 15.99 -4.95 -19.76
CA ALA A 120 16.73 -5.97 -19.01
C ALA A 120 16.73 -7.33 -19.72
N THR A 121 15.59 -7.73 -20.30
CA THR A 121 15.46 -8.99 -21.03
C THR A 121 16.28 -8.99 -22.32
N ARG A 122 16.26 -7.87 -23.07
CA ARG A 122 17.07 -7.73 -24.29
C ARG A 122 18.57 -7.80 -24.01
N THR A 123 19.04 -7.13 -22.96
CA THR A 123 20.46 -7.11 -22.56
C THR A 123 20.96 -8.51 -22.20
N PHE A 124 20.14 -9.31 -21.52
CA PHE A 124 20.50 -10.70 -21.17
C PHE A 124 20.58 -11.59 -22.42
N GLN A 125 19.69 -11.37 -23.39
CA GLN A 125 19.62 -12.14 -24.62
C GLN A 125 20.79 -11.81 -25.58
N SER A 126 21.19 -10.54 -25.64
CA SER A 126 22.37 -10.12 -26.41
C SER A 126 23.67 -10.68 -25.82
N MET A 127 23.82 -10.72 -24.50
CA MET A 127 24.98 -11.35 -23.85
C MET A 127 25.08 -12.85 -24.16
N LYS A 128 23.95 -13.57 -24.15
CA LYS A 128 23.92 -14.99 -24.48
C LYS A 128 24.36 -15.25 -25.93
N SER A 129 23.96 -14.39 -26.86
CA SER A 129 24.36 -14.50 -28.28
C SER A 129 25.85 -14.24 -28.51
N GLN A 130 26.44 -13.29 -27.79
CA GLN A 130 27.89 -13.01 -27.87
C GLN A 130 28.74 -14.15 -27.33
N MET A 131 28.29 -14.85 -26.29
CA MET A 131 29.02 -16.00 -25.75
C MET A 131 28.96 -17.25 -26.64
N GLN A 132 27.93 -17.39 -27.49
CA GLN A 132 27.80 -18.53 -28.40
C GLN A 132 28.47 -18.30 -29.77
N GLY A 133 28.88 -17.07 -30.10
CA GLY A 133 29.56 -16.76 -31.37
C GLY A 133 31.09 -16.86 -31.34
N HIS A 134 31.69 -17.14 -30.19
CA HIS A 134 33.15 -17.19 -29.98
C HIS A 134 33.67 -18.60 -29.59
N ALA A 135 32.91 -19.66 -29.83
CA ALA A 135 33.35 -21.06 -29.72
C ALA A 135 33.41 -21.69 -31.11
#